data_AF-A0A929FAG7-F1
#
_entry.id   AF-A0A929FAG7-F1
#
_cell.length_a   1.000
_cell.length_b   1.000
_cell.length_c   1.000
_cell.angle_alpha   90.00
_cell.angle_beta   90.00
_cell.angle_gamma   90.00
#
_symmetry.space_group_name_H-M   'P 1'
#
loop_
_entity.id
_entity.type
_entity.pdbx_description
1 polymer ?
#
loop_
_entity_poly.entity_id
_entity_poly.type
_entity_poly.pdbx_seq_one_letter_code
_entity_poly.pdbx_strand_id
1 'polypeptide(L)'
;MKKRCFIWSGALVFVFLSGFLTTNALASGDLSLRLWGQYLPFISGDVGSGEGAPGYNDAFDSGWGGGMELAYRPSRYFSFLIGGGNEHYSGKTHQEISFDSWDITPIYIGGKLHITKKGSKLNPYLRMDIGTAHLYSLDVSYKDRTIRYWDSSWVLLFDLGAGLEYRFGSFGTFLEIKTRYLDNPDSAIGHPSDADSSWTLPITLGFSYYF
;
A
#
# COMPACT_ATOMS: atom_id res chain seq x y z
N MET A 1 -29.19 6.71 21.07
CA MET A 1 -30.14 6.57 19.92
C MET A 1 -29.64 7.47 18.80
N LYS A 2 -29.32 7.11 17.55
CA LYS A 2 -29.49 5.93 16.67
C LYS A 2 -28.17 5.76 15.87
N LYS A 3 -27.55 4.58 15.87
CA LYS A 3 -26.43 4.21 14.96
C LYS A 3 -26.40 2.70 14.71
N ARG A 4 -27.45 2.11 14.12
CA ARG A 4 -27.45 0.67 13.79
C ARG A 4 -28.01 0.27 12.41
N CYS A 5 -28.29 1.20 11.51
CA CYS A 5 -28.87 0.84 10.19
C CYS A 5 -27.91 0.88 8.99
N PHE A 6 -26.67 1.37 9.13
CA PHE A 6 -25.82 1.59 7.96
C PHE A 6 -24.85 0.43 7.63
N ILE A 7 -24.72 -0.56 8.52
CA ILE A 7 -23.72 -1.63 8.41
C ILE A 7 -24.25 -2.83 7.60
N TRP A 8 -25.57 -3.04 7.55
CA TRP A 8 -26.16 -4.20 6.89
C TRP A 8 -26.33 -4.05 5.37
N SER A 9 -26.39 -2.82 4.85
CA SER A 9 -26.46 -2.56 3.40
C SER A 9 -25.12 -2.74 2.69
N GLY A 10 -24.00 -2.43 3.35
CA GLY A 10 -22.65 -2.60 2.76
C GLY A 10 -22.22 -4.05 2.61
N ALA A 11 -22.48 -4.89 3.62
CA ALA A 11 -22.14 -6.31 3.58
C ALA A 11 -22.94 -7.08 2.52
N LEU A 12 -24.21 -6.71 2.32
CA LEU A 12 -25.07 -7.36 1.32
C LEU A 12 -24.66 -7.00 -0.12
N VAL A 13 -24.22 -5.76 -0.36
CA VAL A 13 -23.65 -5.33 -1.65
C VAL A 13 -22.32 -6.04 -1.93
N PHE A 14 -21.48 -6.25 -0.91
CA PHE A 14 -20.21 -6.98 -1.04
C PHE A 14 -20.41 -8.46 -1.39
N VAL A 15 -21.40 -9.12 -0.77
CA VAL A 15 -21.77 -10.52 -1.06
C VAL A 15 -22.45 -10.65 -2.43
N PHE A 16 -23.29 -9.68 -2.83
CA PHE A 16 -23.92 -9.71 -4.16
C PHE A 16 -22.93 -9.41 -5.31
N LEU A 17 -22.01 -8.45 -5.13
CA LEU A 17 -20.97 -8.20 -6.13
C LEU A 17 -19.97 -9.36 -6.25
N SER A 18 -19.61 -10.01 -5.13
CA SER A 18 -18.73 -11.19 -5.17
C SER A 18 -19.41 -12.42 -5.76
N GLY A 19 -20.72 -12.61 -5.54
CA GLY A 19 -21.47 -13.75 -6.12
C GLY A 19 -21.68 -13.65 -7.63
N PHE A 20 -21.92 -12.45 -8.18
CA PHE A 20 -22.18 -12.28 -9.62
C PHE A 20 -20.92 -12.11 -10.47
N LEU A 21 -19.82 -11.59 -9.90
CA LEU A 21 -18.54 -11.46 -10.59
C LEU A 21 -17.79 -12.78 -10.71
N THR A 22 -18.07 -13.78 -9.87
CA THR A 22 -17.23 -14.99 -9.79
C THR A 22 -17.52 -16.01 -10.88
N THR A 23 -18.78 -16.33 -11.21
CA THR A 23 -19.07 -17.48 -12.11
C THR A 23 -18.63 -17.28 -13.55
N ASN A 24 -18.79 -16.08 -14.11
CA ASN A 24 -18.33 -15.78 -15.48
C ASN A 24 -16.84 -15.41 -15.55
N ALA A 25 -16.28 -14.77 -14.51
CA ALA A 25 -14.87 -14.37 -14.49
C ALA A 25 -13.91 -15.54 -14.21
N LEU A 26 -14.35 -16.53 -13.41
CA LEU A 26 -13.60 -17.77 -13.16
C LEU A 26 -13.48 -18.63 -14.43
N ALA A 27 -14.48 -18.58 -15.32
CA ALA A 27 -14.46 -19.35 -16.56
C ALA A 27 -13.68 -18.67 -17.70
N SER A 28 -13.44 -17.35 -17.61
CA SER A 28 -12.89 -16.55 -18.72
C SER A 28 -11.39 -16.24 -18.61
N GLY A 29 -10.68 -16.72 -17.58
CA GLY A 29 -9.26 -16.41 -17.41
C GLY A 29 -8.97 -15.01 -16.87
N ASP A 30 -10.00 -14.30 -16.38
CA ASP A 30 -9.98 -12.86 -16.11
C ASP A 30 -9.81 -12.49 -14.66
N LEU A 31 -10.00 -13.46 -13.77
CA LEU A 31 -9.68 -13.32 -12.36
C LEU A 31 -8.26 -13.83 -12.11
N SER A 32 -7.51 -13.11 -11.29
CA SER A 32 -6.21 -13.56 -10.82
C SER A 32 -5.98 -13.21 -9.36
N LEU A 33 -5.33 -14.13 -8.65
CA LEU A 33 -4.76 -13.90 -7.34
C LEU A 33 -3.30 -13.50 -7.52
N ARG A 34 -2.88 -12.44 -6.86
CA ARG A 34 -1.51 -11.90 -6.94
C ARG A 34 -0.90 -11.89 -5.56
N LEU A 35 0.32 -12.39 -5.45
CA LEU A 35 1.17 -12.25 -4.26
C LEU A 35 2.34 -11.37 -4.64
N TRP A 36 2.74 -10.47 -3.75
CA TRP A 36 3.86 -9.57 -4.02
C TRP A 36 4.72 -9.37 -2.79
N GLY A 37 5.99 -9.10 -3.05
CA GLY A 37 6.92 -8.48 -2.13
C GLY A 37 7.36 -7.13 -2.70
N GLN A 38 7.71 -6.20 -1.84
CA GLN A 38 8.19 -4.89 -2.26
C GLN A 38 9.37 -4.43 -1.42
N TYR A 39 10.19 -3.59 -2.05
CA TYR A 39 11.27 -2.84 -1.43
C TYR A 39 10.95 -1.35 -1.53
N LEU A 40 11.14 -0.61 -0.45
CA LEU A 40 10.90 0.82 -0.36
C LEU A 40 12.27 1.52 -0.16
N PRO A 41 12.94 1.92 -1.24
CA PRO A 41 14.31 2.44 -1.19
C PRO A 41 14.42 3.81 -0.54
N PHE A 42 13.33 4.59 -0.53
CA PHE A 42 13.30 5.91 0.07
C PHE A 42 11.91 6.24 0.64
N ILE A 43 11.94 7.13 1.62
CA ILE A 43 10.80 7.85 2.15
C ILE A 43 11.20 9.33 2.35
N SER A 44 10.35 10.25 1.92
CA SER A 44 10.61 11.70 2.02
C SER A 44 9.50 12.43 2.75
N GLY A 45 9.83 13.63 3.25
CA GLY A 45 9.03 14.41 4.18
C GLY A 45 9.76 14.51 5.52
N ASP A 46 9.17 15.25 6.45
CA ASP A 46 9.74 15.42 7.79
C ASP A 46 8.96 14.60 8.82
N VAL A 47 9.68 13.99 9.77
CA VAL A 47 9.05 13.18 10.84
C VAL A 47 8.54 14.03 12.01
N GLY A 48 8.74 15.34 11.96
CA GLY A 48 8.26 16.26 12.97
C GLY A 48 8.22 17.66 12.38
N SER A 49 7.87 18.63 13.20
CA SER A 49 7.83 20.02 12.75
C SER A 49 8.67 20.93 13.63
N GLY A 50 9.19 21.98 13.01
CA GLY A 50 10.13 22.92 13.62
C GLY A 50 11.45 22.99 12.86
N GLU A 51 12.25 24.00 13.19
CA GLU A 51 13.56 24.18 12.58
C GLU A 51 14.49 23.03 12.97
N GLY A 52 14.99 22.29 11.95
CA GLY A 52 15.86 21.13 12.16
C GLY A 52 15.14 19.83 12.50
N ALA A 53 13.83 19.73 12.25
CA ALA A 53 13.11 18.47 12.33
C ALA A 53 13.78 17.40 11.43
N PRO A 54 13.94 16.15 11.91
CA PRO A 54 14.56 15.11 11.10
C PRO A 54 13.69 14.76 9.90
N GLY A 55 14.33 14.43 8.78
CA GLY A 55 13.63 13.85 7.63
C GLY A 55 13.25 12.38 7.90
N TYR A 56 12.26 11.85 7.17
CA TYR A 56 11.97 10.41 7.23
C TYR A 56 13.20 9.55 6.89
N ASN A 57 14.08 10.02 6.00
CA ASN A 57 15.33 9.35 5.63
C ASN A 57 16.40 9.38 6.74
N ASP A 58 16.31 10.32 7.67
CA ASP A 58 17.15 10.38 8.87
C ASP A 58 16.64 9.41 9.95
N ALA A 59 15.32 9.29 10.07
CA ALA A 59 14.65 8.44 11.06
C ALA A 59 14.55 6.96 10.64
N PHE A 60 14.48 6.67 9.35
CA PHE A 60 14.23 5.31 8.84
C PHE A 60 15.20 4.91 7.72
N ASP A 61 15.53 3.62 7.73
CA ASP A 61 16.25 2.96 6.63
C ASP A 61 15.29 2.64 5.49
N SER A 62 15.75 1.84 4.52
CA SER A 62 14.85 1.29 3.53
C SER A 62 13.80 0.38 4.18
N GLY A 63 12.62 0.36 3.56
CA GLY A 63 11.51 -0.49 3.98
C GLY A 63 11.41 -1.75 3.13
N TRP A 64 10.69 -2.74 3.64
CA TRP A 64 10.28 -3.93 2.91
C TRP A 64 8.85 -4.28 3.26
N GLY A 65 8.18 -5.02 2.38
CA GLY A 65 6.81 -5.43 2.63
C GLY A 65 6.34 -6.53 1.70
N GLY A 66 5.11 -6.97 1.93
CA GLY A 66 4.48 -7.97 1.10
C GLY A 66 2.97 -7.98 1.30
N GLY A 67 2.28 -8.60 0.35
CA GLY A 67 0.83 -8.62 0.39
C GLY A 67 0.21 -9.45 -0.71
N MET A 68 -1.10 -9.28 -0.85
CA MET A 68 -1.90 -9.99 -1.82
C MET A 68 -2.94 -9.08 -2.46
N GLU A 69 -3.35 -9.45 -3.67
CA GLU A 69 -4.37 -8.74 -4.43
C GLU A 69 -5.25 -9.72 -5.20
N LEU A 70 -6.50 -9.34 -5.37
CA LEU A 70 -7.37 -9.90 -6.39
C LEU A 70 -7.45 -8.91 -7.53
N ALA A 71 -7.19 -9.38 -8.75
CA ALA A 71 -7.29 -8.58 -9.95
C ALA A 71 -8.29 -9.19 -10.92
N TYR A 72 -9.20 -8.36 -11.43
CA TYR A 72 -10.22 -8.73 -12.41
C TYR A 72 -10.05 -7.92 -13.69
N ARG A 73 -9.88 -8.58 -14.84
CA ARG A 73 -9.69 -7.96 -16.16
C ARG A 73 -10.94 -8.14 -17.04
N PRO A 74 -12.00 -7.33 -16.85
CA PRO A 74 -13.22 -7.46 -17.65
C PRO A 74 -13.03 -7.10 -19.12
N SER A 75 -11.97 -6.34 -19.46
CA SER A 75 -11.77 -5.83 -20.81
C SER A 75 -10.33 -6.02 -21.30
N ARG A 76 -10.14 -5.76 -22.60
CA ARG A 76 -8.81 -5.80 -23.21
C ARG A 76 -7.84 -4.80 -22.57
N TYR A 77 -8.30 -3.64 -22.11
CA TYR A 77 -7.43 -2.54 -21.70
C TYR A 77 -7.45 -2.25 -20.21
N PHE A 78 -8.42 -2.79 -19.46
CA PHE A 78 -8.63 -2.39 -18.08
C PHE A 78 -8.73 -3.57 -17.13
N SER A 79 -8.10 -3.45 -15.95
CA SER A 79 -8.32 -4.34 -14.80
C SER A 79 -8.63 -3.56 -13.53
N PHE A 80 -9.54 -4.10 -12.73
CA PHE A 80 -9.78 -3.67 -11.35
C PHE A 80 -8.93 -4.49 -10.40
N LEU A 81 -8.50 -3.88 -9.30
CA LEU A 81 -7.73 -4.52 -8.24
C LEU A 81 -8.33 -4.17 -6.88
N ILE A 82 -8.26 -5.13 -5.96
CA ILE A 82 -8.38 -4.91 -4.52
C ILE A 82 -7.24 -5.65 -3.83
N GLY A 83 -6.58 -5.01 -2.89
CA GLY A 83 -5.40 -5.58 -2.26
C GLY A 83 -5.10 -4.97 -0.90
N GLY A 84 -4.17 -5.61 -0.23
CA GLY A 84 -3.60 -5.13 1.02
C GLY A 84 -2.34 -5.90 1.36
N GLY A 85 -1.59 -5.40 2.33
CA GLY A 85 -0.31 -5.96 2.71
C GLY A 85 0.16 -5.47 4.08
N ASN A 86 1.42 -5.76 4.37
CA ASN A 86 2.16 -5.19 5.48
C ASN A 86 3.53 -4.73 5.00
N GLU A 87 3.99 -3.64 5.59
CA GLU A 87 5.25 -2.98 5.28
C GLU A 87 5.94 -2.64 6.59
N HIS A 88 7.26 -2.68 6.57
CA HIS A 88 8.11 -2.48 7.72
C HIS A 88 9.28 -1.56 7.33
N TYR A 89 9.49 -0.54 8.14
CA TYR A 89 10.66 0.33 8.10
C TYR A 89 11.50 0.10 9.35
N SER A 90 12.81 -0.09 9.16
CA SER A 90 13.73 -0.16 10.28
C SER A 90 14.08 1.25 10.76
N GLY A 91 13.86 1.50 12.04
CA GLY A 91 14.20 2.78 12.67
C GLY A 91 15.71 2.96 12.83
N LYS A 92 16.15 4.22 12.83
CA LYS A 92 17.54 4.64 13.00
C LYS A 92 17.70 5.55 14.21
N THR A 93 18.95 5.72 14.62
CA THR A 93 19.33 6.76 15.59
C THR A 93 19.85 7.98 14.86
N HIS A 94 19.21 9.13 15.07
CA HIS A 94 19.63 10.43 14.55
C HIS A 94 19.70 11.45 15.71
N GLN A 95 20.85 12.13 15.85
CA GLN A 95 21.06 13.13 16.90
C GLN A 95 20.61 12.68 18.32
N GLU A 96 21.07 11.50 18.74
CA GLU A 96 20.74 10.86 20.03
C GLU A 96 19.27 10.40 20.21
N ILE A 97 18.41 10.63 19.22
CA ILE A 97 17.02 10.14 19.20
C ILE A 97 17.00 8.84 18.39
N SER A 98 16.64 7.73 19.05
CA SER A 98 16.45 6.44 18.40
C SER A 98 14.99 6.26 18.06
N PHE A 99 14.69 6.11 16.77
CA PHE A 99 13.37 5.75 16.29
C PHE A 99 13.22 4.23 16.31
N ASP A 100 12.09 3.74 16.82
CA ASP A 100 11.75 2.33 16.72
C ASP A 100 11.37 1.96 15.28
N SER A 101 11.30 0.67 14.99
CA SER A 101 10.75 0.21 13.72
C SER A 101 9.30 0.64 13.56
N TRP A 102 8.91 0.90 12.31
CA TRP A 102 7.59 1.38 11.96
C TRP A 102 6.88 0.46 10.98
N ASP A 103 5.70 -0.01 11.36
CA ASP A 103 4.88 -0.89 10.54
C ASP A 103 3.72 -0.12 9.89
N ILE A 104 3.33 -0.55 8.69
CA ILE A 104 2.24 0.03 7.90
C ILE A 104 1.41 -1.09 7.27
N THR A 105 0.08 -1.04 7.41
CA THR A 105 -0.85 -1.96 6.73
C THR A 105 -1.68 -1.21 5.70
N PRO A 106 -1.32 -1.22 4.41
CA PRO A 106 -2.15 -0.64 3.35
C PRO A 106 -3.34 -1.54 2.97
N ILE A 107 -4.47 -0.92 2.66
CA ILE A 107 -5.65 -1.54 2.03
C ILE A 107 -6.12 -0.61 0.92
N TYR A 108 -6.25 -1.12 -0.30
CA TYR A 108 -6.52 -0.29 -1.47
C TYR A 108 -7.38 -0.99 -2.52
N ILE A 109 -7.98 -0.16 -3.35
CA ILE A 109 -8.54 -0.54 -4.65
C ILE A 109 -7.76 0.16 -5.75
N GLY A 110 -7.71 -0.44 -6.93
CA GLY A 110 -6.90 0.10 -8.01
C GLY A 110 -7.39 -0.26 -9.39
N GLY A 111 -6.73 0.36 -10.36
CA GLY A 111 -6.97 0.16 -11.78
C GLY A 111 -5.65 -0.04 -12.53
N LYS A 112 -5.66 -0.95 -13.50
CA LYS A 112 -4.58 -1.08 -14.50
C LYS A 112 -5.07 -0.72 -15.88
N LEU A 113 -4.30 0.10 -16.59
CA LEU A 113 -4.47 0.38 -18.01
C LEU A 113 -3.39 -0.38 -18.80
N HIS A 114 -3.81 -1.45 -19.46
CA HIS A 114 -2.94 -2.32 -20.25
C HIS A 114 -2.66 -1.72 -21.62
N ILE A 115 -1.39 -1.69 -22.00
CA ILE A 115 -0.95 -1.16 -23.30
C ILE A 115 -1.14 -2.22 -24.39
N THR A 116 -0.94 -3.51 -24.06
CA THR A 116 -1.04 -4.62 -25.00
C THR A 116 -2.40 -5.33 -24.94
N LYS A 117 -2.69 -6.13 -25.98
CA LYS A 117 -3.93 -6.90 -26.05
C LYS A 117 -3.95 -8.00 -24.98
N LYS A 118 -5.16 -8.34 -24.51
CA LYS A 118 -5.41 -9.53 -23.70
C LYS A 118 -4.83 -10.77 -24.41
N GLY A 119 -4.09 -11.59 -23.67
CA GLY A 119 -3.40 -12.79 -24.19
C GLY A 119 -1.95 -12.56 -24.63
N SER A 120 -1.44 -11.32 -24.66
CA SER A 120 -0.01 -11.10 -24.84
C SER A 120 0.77 -11.73 -23.69
N LYS A 121 1.91 -12.37 -23.98
CA LYS A 121 2.83 -12.86 -22.94
C LYS A 121 3.44 -11.71 -22.16
N LEU A 122 3.70 -10.59 -22.82
CA LEU A 122 4.24 -9.38 -22.21
C LEU A 122 3.13 -8.33 -22.11
N ASN A 123 2.79 -7.92 -20.89
CA ASN A 123 1.75 -6.94 -20.59
C ASN A 123 2.34 -5.77 -19.80
N PRO A 124 2.82 -4.73 -20.49
CA PRO A 124 3.08 -3.44 -19.85
C PRO A 124 1.75 -2.72 -19.55
N TYR A 125 1.67 -2.06 -18.40
CA TYR A 125 0.50 -1.32 -17.96
C TYR A 125 0.87 -0.09 -17.11
N LEU A 126 -0.04 0.88 -17.09
CA LEU A 126 -0.07 1.92 -16.07
C LEU A 126 -0.97 1.46 -14.91
N ARG A 127 -0.67 1.89 -13.69
CA ARG A 127 -1.39 1.50 -12.49
C ARG A 127 -1.66 2.70 -11.60
N MET A 128 -2.86 2.74 -11.03
CA MET A 128 -3.25 3.72 -10.02
C MET A 128 -4.01 3.00 -8.91
N ASP A 129 -3.64 3.27 -7.66
CA ASP A 129 -4.31 2.74 -6.48
C ASP A 129 -4.77 3.89 -5.58
N ILE A 130 -5.92 3.73 -4.93
CA ILE A 130 -6.43 4.61 -3.89
C ILE A 130 -6.93 3.77 -2.72
N GLY A 131 -6.66 4.22 -1.50
CA GLY A 131 -7.05 3.46 -0.33
C GLY A 131 -6.71 4.17 0.96
N THR A 132 -6.44 3.37 1.96
CA THR A 132 -6.02 3.82 3.27
C THR A 132 -4.89 2.95 3.79
N ALA A 133 -4.04 3.51 4.64
CA ALA A 133 -3.01 2.76 5.34
C ALA A 133 -3.20 2.94 6.85
N HIS A 134 -3.13 1.84 7.59
CA HIS A 134 -2.99 1.89 9.02
C HIS A 134 -1.51 2.08 9.36
N LEU A 135 -1.18 3.23 9.93
CA LEU A 135 0.13 3.53 10.48
C LEU A 135 0.14 3.05 11.93
N TYR A 136 1.08 2.18 12.29
CA TYR A 136 1.20 1.76 13.69
C TYR A 136 1.89 2.86 14.50
N SER A 137 1.66 2.83 15.81
CA SER A 137 2.29 3.78 16.73
C SER A 137 3.82 3.69 16.61
N LEU A 138 4.46 4.84 16.67
CA LEU A 138 5.91 4.94 16.66
C LEU A 138 6.37 5.45 18.02
N ASP A 139 7.28 4.72 18.64
CA ASP A 139 7.95 5.15 19.84
C ASP A 139 9.36 5.66 19.49
N VAL A 140 9.84 6.66 20.23
CA VAL A 140 11.21 7.16 20.13
C VAL A 140 11.87 7.12 21.49
N SER A 141 13.16 6.80 21.50
CA SER A 141 13.97 6.72 22.70
C SER A 141 15.04 7.80 22.68
N TYR A 142 15.11 8.59 23.75
CA TYR A 142 16.15 9.59 23.98
C TYR A 142 16.74 9.39 25.38
N LYS A 143 18.04 9.07 25.45
CA LYS A 143 18.70 8.63 26.69
C LYS A 143 17.94 7.44 27.29
N ASP A 144 17.60 7.49 28.58
CA ASP A 144 16.89 6.41 29.29
C ASP A 144 15.36 6.55 29.24
N ARG A 145 14.81 7.31 28.29
CA ARG A 145 13.37 7.56 28.18
C ARG A 145 12.85 7.16 26.81
N THR A 146 11.84 6.32 26.80
CA THR A 146 11.02 6.02 25.62
C THR A 146 9.71 6.78 25.72
N ILE A 147 9.35 7.48 24.66
CA ILE A 147 8.08 8.21 24.56
C ILE A 147 7.38 7.79 23.28
N ARG A 148 6.05 7.75 23.31
CA ARG A 148 5.26 7.62 22.10
C ARG A 148 5.36 8.91 21.30
N TYR A 149 5.77 8.79 20.05
CA TYR A 149 6.00 9.90 19.15
C TYR A 149 4.82 10.09 18.20
N TRP A 150 4.34 9.00 17.59
CA TRP A 150 3.09 8.98 16.83
C TRP A 150 2.09 8.00 17.41
N ASP A 151 0.82 8.40 17.39
CA ASP A 151 -0.28 7.49 17.66
C ASP A 151 -0.62 6.68 16.41
N SER A 152 -1.22 5.51 16.60
CA SER A 152 -1.70 4.70 15.49
C SER A 152 -2.86 5.41 14.79
N SER A 153 -2.80 5.55 13.47
CA SER A 153 -3.81 6.27 12.69
C SER A 153 -4.11 5.59 11.35
N TRP A 154 -5.28 5.90 10.80
CA TRP A 154 -5.63 5.54 9.42
C TRP A 154 -5.47 6.77 8.54
N VAL A 155 -4.60 6.67 7.54
CA VAL A 155 -4.29 7.77 6.62
C VAL A 155 -4.75 7.47 5.21
N LEU A 156 -4.92 8.49 4.39
CA LEU A 156 -5.16 8.34 2.96
C LEU A 156 -3.91 7.74 2.29
N LEU A 157 -4.13 6.81 1.36
CA LEU A 157 -3.10 6.25 0.49
C LEU A 157 -3.45 6.53 -0.97
N PHE A 158 -2.45 6.97 -1.74
CA PHE A 158 -2.54 7.09 -3.19
C PHE A 158 -1.25 6.61 -3.86
N ASP A 159 -1.39 5.69 -4.83
CA ASP A 159 -0.26 5.22 -5.63
C ASP A 159 -0.49 5.50 -7.12
N LEU A 160 0.56 5.90 -7.83
CA LEU A 160 0.57 6.00 -9.28
C LEU A 160 1.88 5.45 -9.84
N GLY A 161 1.81 4.64 -10.89
CA GLY A 161 3.01 4.09 -11.49
C GLY A 161 2.78 3.25 -12.72
N ALA A 162 3.75 2.41 -13.01
CA ALA A 162 3.75 1.52 -14.15
C ALA A 162 4.29 0.15 -13.77
N GLY A 163 3.93 -0.85 -14.56
CA GLY A 163 4.42 -2.19 -14.37
C GLY A 163 4.48 -2.99 -15.65
N LEU A 164 5.13 -4.12 -15.53
CA LEU A 164 5.30 -5.11 -16.58
C LEU A 164 4.96 -6.47 -16.01
N GLU A 165 4.13 -7.21 -16.72
CA GLU A 165 3.75 -8.57 -16.36
C GLU A 165 4.10 -9.53 -17.50
N TYR A 166 4.77 -10.62 -17.14
CA TYR A 166 5.07 -11.72 -18.05
C TYR A 166 4.20 -12.92 -17.69
N ARG A 167 3.29 -13.31 -18.61
CA ARG A 167 2.36 -14.42 -18.44
C ARG A 167 2.86 -15.69 -19.12
N PHE A 168 2.80 -16.80 -18.39
CA PHE A 168 3.15 -18.14 -18.85
C PHE A 168 2.12 -19.16 -18.34
N GLY A 169 1.14 -19.47 -19.20
CA GLY A 169 0.03 -20.35 -18.85
C GLY A 169 -0.93 -19.71 -17.83
N SER A 170 -1.24 -20.45 -16.76
CA SER A 170 -2.04 -19.98 -15.62
C SER A 170 -1.22 -19.18 -14.60
N PHE A 171 0.05 -18.90 -14.89
CA PHE A 171 0.92 -18.15 -14.01
C PHE A 171 1.47 -16.90 -14.69
N GLY A 172 1.93 -15.96 -13.89
CA GLY A 172 2.67 -14.80 -14.36
C GLY A 172 3.58 -14.24 -13.28
N THR A 173 4.58 -13.50 -13.70
CA THR A 173 5.41 -12.68 -12.80
C THR A 173 5.26 -11.23 -13.20
N PHE A 174 5.36 -10.33 -12.24
CA PHE A 174 5.26 -8.90 -12.51
C PHE A 174 6.27 -8.09 -11.72
N LEU A 175 6.67 -6.97 -12.31
CA LEU A 175 7.47 -5.93 -11.71
C LEU A 175 6.69 -4.62 -11.83
N GLU A 176 6.57 -3.88 -10.73
CA GLU A 176 5.91 -2.58 -10.67
C GLU A 176 6.83 -1.57 -9.98
N ILE A 177 6.82 -0.33 -10.47
CA ILE A 177 7.43 0.81 -9.79
C ILE A 177 6.34 1.86 -9.66
N LYS A 178 6.09 2.29 -8.43
CA LYS A 178 5.03 3.25 -8.10
C LYS A 178 5.62 4.41 -7.31
N THR A 179 5.09 5.60 -7.53
CA THR A 179 5.19 6.70 -6.58
C THR A 179 3.98 6.61 -5.66
N ARG A 180 4.22 6.65 -4.35
CA ARG A 180 3.18 6.53 -3.33
C ARG A 180 3.17 7.77 -2.44
N TYR A 181 1.96 8.23 -2.15
CA TYR A 181 1.64 9.23 -1.13
C TYR A 181 0.94 8.55 0.04
N LEU A 182 1.36 8.89 1.26
CA LEU A 182 0.64 8.64 2.49
C LEU A 182 0.41 9.97 3.22
N ASP A 183 -0.79 10.16 3.73
CA ASP A 183 -1.08 11.33 4.58
C ASP A 183 -0.27 11.29 5.88
N ASN A 184 -0.26 12.42 6.60
CA ASN A 184 0.51 12.57 7.82
C ASN A 184 0.01 11.65 8.95
N PRO A 185 0.90 11.08 9.78
CA PRO A 185 0.53 10.37 11.00
C PRO A 185 -0.06 11.31 12.05
N ASP A 186 -0.78 10.73 13.02
CA ASP A 186 -1.30 11.49 14.16
C ASP A 186 -0.21 11.67 15.22
N SER A 187 0.00 12.92 15.62
CA SER A 187 1.00 13.29 16.61
C SER A 187 0.59 12.92 18.04
N ALA A 188 1.47 12.23 18.77
CA ALA A 188 1.21 11.85 20.17
C ALA A 188 1.71 12.88 21.20
N ILE A 189 2.75 13.66 20.87
CA ILE A 189 3.34 14.67 21.77
C ILE A 189 3.09 16.12 21.31
N GLY A 190 2.21 16.31 20.34
CA GLY A 190 1.84 17.62 19.80
C GLY A 190 2.84 18.13 18.76
N HIS A 191 3.02 19.45 18.69
CA HIS A 191 3.79 20.10 17.63
C HIS A 191 5.14 19.43 17.29
N PRO A 192 5.99 18.98 18.24
CA PRO A 192 7.27 18.35 17.89
C PRO A 192 7.17 17.09 17.01
N SER A 193 6.08 16.34 17.13
CA SER A 193 5.82 15.12 16.35
C SER A 193 4.76 15.29 15.26
N ASP A 194 4.33 16.52 14.97
CA ASP A 194 3.52 16.80 13.79
C ASP A 194 4.38 16.60 12.54
N ALA A 195 4.21 15.46 11.89
CA ALA A 195 4.96 15.08 10.71
C ALA A 195 4.25 15.52 9.43
N ASP A 196 5.03 15.63 8.36
CA ASP A 196 4.48 15.84 7.03
C ASP A 196 3.91 14.54 6.45
N SER A 197 3.09 14.68 5.42
CA SER A 197 2.76 13.59 4.50
C SER A 197 4.05 12.99 3.91
N SER A 198 4.04 11.69 3.65
CA SER A 198 5.23 11.02 3.11
C SER A 198 5.07 10.62 1.64
N TRP A 199 6.18 10.72 0.91
CA TRP A 199 6.30 10.17 -0.43
C TRP A 199 7.31 9.03 -0.46
N THR A 200 6.97 7.94 -1.13
CA THR A 200 7.83 6.76 -1.27
C THR A 200 7.82 6.27 -2.71
N LEU A 201 8.78 5.40 -3.06
CA LEU A 201 8.84 4.76 -4.38
C LEU A 201 8.90 3.22 -4.26
N PRO A 202 7.78 2.56 -3.97
CA PRO A 202 7.75 1.10 -3.89
C PRO A 202 8.18 0.44 -5.20
N ILE A 203 9.17 -0.46 -5.11
CA ILE A 203 9.58 -1.38 -6.17
C ILE A 203 9.03 -2.75 -5.81
N THR A 204 8.05 -3.22 -6.56
CA THR A 204 7.27 -4.42 -6.25
C THR A 204 7.57 -5.53 -7.24
N LEU A 205 7.87 -6.72 -6.74
CA LEU A 205 7.98 -7.94 -7.51
C LEU A 205 6.90 -8.92 -7.04
N GLY A 206 6.21 -9.58 -7.96
CA GLY A 206 5.17 -10.51 -7.57
C GLY A 206 4.88 -11.60 -8.58
N PHE A 207 3.99 -12.47 -8.14
CA PHE A 207 3.51 -13.64 -8.84
C PHE A 207 1.99 -13.60 -8.94
N SER A 208 1.47 -13.95 -10.11
CA SER A 208 0.04 -13.98 -10.43
C SER A 208 -0.38 -15.41 -10.76
N TYR A 209 -1.50 -15.85 -10.22
CA TYR A 209 -2.21 -17.07 -10.62
C TYR A 209 -3.54 -16.69 -11.26
N TYR A 210 -3.77 -17.11 -12.51
CA TYR A 210 -4.99 -16.85 -13.26
C TYR A 210 -5.88 -18.10 -13.20
N PHE A 211 -7.13 -17.89 -12.81
CA PHE A 211 -8.15 -18.94 -12.76
C PHE A 211 -8.74 -19.20 -14.14
#